data_AF-A0A0R3TUV1-F1
#
_entry.id   AF-A0A0R3TUV1-F1
#
_cell.length_a   1.000
_cell.length_b   1.000
_cell.length_c   1.000
_cell.angle_alpha   90.00
_cell.angle_beta   90.00
_cell.angle_gamma   90.00
#
_symmetry.space_group_name_H-M   'P 1'
#
loop_
_entity.id
_entity.type
_entity.pdbx_description
1 polymer ?
#
loop_
_entity_poly.entity_id
_entity_poly.type
_entity_poly.pdbx_seq_one_letter_code
_entity_poly.pdbx_strand_id
1 'polypeptide(L)' 'MTDQAVEQQMRVLEIEMMQSMFAHMTDSCLVKCIPPRYTDGDLSKGEAVCIDRCAAKFMEAYSHTVKTLGSMNNPGINPQ' A
#
# COMPACT_ATOMS: atom_id res chain seq x y z
N MET A 1 6.19 -29.16 18.95
CA MET A 1 6.85 -27.89 19.31
C MET A 1 7.21 -27.02 18.09
N THR A 2 7.11 -27.51 16.85
CA THR A 2 7.46 -26.75 15.64
C THR A 2 6.31 -25.90 15.08
N ASP A 3 5.04 -26.24 15.33
CA ASP A 3 3.90 -25.51 14.75
C ASP A 3 3.74 -24.07 15.26
N GLN A 4 3.93 -23.83 16.56
CA GLN A 4 3.79 -22.48 17.13
C GLN A 4 4.82 -21.49 16.58
N ALA A 5 6.03 -21.96 16.27
CA ALA A 5 7.09 -21.13 15.70
C ALA A 5 6.78 -20.75 14.25
N VAL A 6 6.23 -21.68 13.46
CA VAL A 6 5.82 -21.43 12.06
C VAL A 6 4.61 -20.49 12.01
N GLU A 7 3.63 -20.68 12.90
CA GLU A 7 2.47 -19.79 13.01
C GLU A 7 2.87 -18.36 13.41
N GLN A 8 3.81 -18.24 14.35
CA GLN A 8 4.37 -16.93 14.74
C GLN A 8 5.11 -16.27 13.57
N GLN A 9 5.89 -17.03 12.79
CA GLN A 9 6.57 -16.49 11.60
C GLN A 9 5.58 -15.99 10.54
N MET A 10 4.49 -16.71 10.30
CA MET A 10 3.44 -16.25 9.37
C MET A 10 2.80 -14.93 9.84
N ARG A 11 2.50 -14.80 11.13
CA ARG A 11 1.99 -13.52 11.68
C ARG A 11 2.98 -12.38 11.52
N VAL A 12 4.27 -12.62 11.74
CA VAL A 12 5.31 -11.60 11.54
C VAL A 12 5.36 -11.16 10.08
N LEU A 13 5.33 -12.11 9.15
CA LEU A 13 5.34 -11.82 7.72
C LEU A 13 4.12 -10.99 7.27
N GLU A 14 2.93 -11.32 7.79
CA GLU A 14 1.71 -10.53 7.51
C GLU A 14 1.87 -9.07 7.95
N ILE A 15 2.42 -8.85 9.15
CA ILE A 15 2.68 -7.52 9.69
C ILE A 15 3.73 -6.78 8.84
N GLU A 16 4.83 -7.43 8.49
CA GLU A 16 5.90 -6.83 7.67
C GLU A 16 5.40 -6.41 6.29
N MET A 17 4.55 -7.23 5.66
CA MET A 17 3.92 -6.88 4.38
C MET A 17 3.01 -5.66 4.52
N MET A 18 2.18 -5.60 5.56
CA MET A 18 1.33 -4.44 5.82
C MET A 18 2.15 -3.17 6.07
N GLN A 19 3.23 -3.26 6.87
CA GLN A 19 4.11 -2.13 7.14
C GLN A 19 4.75 -1.59 5.87
N SER A 20 5.27 -2.48 5.02
CA SER A 20 5.85 -2.09 3.72
C SER A 20 4.82 -1.35 2.85
N MET A 21 3.60 -1.89 2.74
CA MET A 21 2.52 -1.24 2.01
C MET A 21 2.22 0.18 2.53
N PHE A 22 2.10 0.34 3.86
CA PHE A 22 1.84 1.65 4.47
C PHE A 22 2.98 2.65 4.25
N ALA A 23 4.24 2.20 4.34
CA ALA A 23 5.40 3.05 4.07
C ALA A 23 5.39 3.56 2.61
N HIS A 24 5.21 2.66 1.64
CA HIS A 24 5.14 3.03 0.22
C HIS A 24 3.94 3.92 -0.11
N MET A 25 2.78 3.69 0.51
CA MET A 25 1.60 4.53 0.33
C MET A 25 1.85 5.95 0.87
N THR A 26 2.43 6.04 2.08
CA THR A 26 2.74 7.30 2.74
C THR A 26 3.70 8.11 1.87
N ASP A 27 4.82 7.52 1.44
CA ASP A 27 5.79 8.19 0.58
C ASP A 27 5.16 8.65 -0.74
N SER A 28 4.33 7.80 -1.38
CA SER A 28 3.69 8.15 -2.64
C SER A 28 2.71 9.31 -2.48
N CYS A 29 1.90 9.31 -1.43
CA CYS A 29 0.90 10.35 -1.20
C CYS A 29 1.52 11.66 -0.72
N LEU A 30 2.58 11.61 0.09
CA LEU A 30 3.33 12.82 0.45
C LEU A 30 3.90 13.49 -0.80
N VAL A 31 4.58 12.74 -1.69
CA VAL A 31 5.15 13.29 -2.93
C VAL A 31 4.08 13.86 -3.88
N LYS A 32 2.90 13.23 -3.94
CA LYS A 32 1.82 13.63 -4.86
C LYS A 32 0.98 14.79 -4.36
N CYS A 33 0.76 14.87 -3.05
CA CYS A 33 -0.23 15.77 -2.48
C CYS A 33 0.37 16.91 -1.67
N ILE A 34 1.59 16.78 -1.15
CA ILE A 34 2.23 17.81 -0.34
C ILE A 34 3.30 18.53 -1.19
N PRO A 35 3.14 19.83 -1.48
CA PRO A 35 4.13 20.57 -2.25
C PRO A 35 5.43 20.76 -1.43
N PRO A 36 6.59 20.85 -2.10
CA PRO A 36 7.88 21.00 -1.42
C PRO A 36 8.05 22.36 -0.72
N ARG A 37 7.17 23.34 -1.01
CA ARG A 37 7.13 24.63 -0.33
C ARG A 37 5.92 24.66 0.59
N TYR A 38 6.19 24.61 1.89
CA TYR A 38 5.19 24.71 2.94
C TYR A 38 4.84 26.18 3.20
N THR A 39 3.54 26.48 3.22
CA THR A 39 3.01 27.79 3.60
C THR A 39 2.66 27.86 5.09
N ASP A 40 2.25 26.72 5.65
CA ASP A 40 1.77 26.49 7.00
C ASP A 40 2.05 25.02 7.42
N GLY A 41 1.82 24.70 8.69
CA GLY A 41 2.04 23.37 9.26
C GLY A 41 0.80 22.46 9.27
N ASP A 42 -0.35 23.02 8.91
CA ASP A 42 -1.63 22.29 8.83
C ASP A 42 -1.90 21.85 7.39
N LEU A 43 -2.67 20.78 7.22
CA LEU A 43 -3.15 20.38 5.90
C LEU A 43 -4.23 21.34 5.43
N SER A 44 -4.01 21.96 4.27
CA SER A 44 -5.06 22.67 3.55
C SER A 44 -6.18 21.70 3.15
N LYS A 45 -7.39 22.24 2.92
CA LYS A 45 -8.52 21.45 2.42
C LYS A 45 -8.17 20.69 1.13
N GLY A 46 -7.32 21.29 0.28
CA GLY A 46 -6.86 20.67 -0.97
C GLY A 46 -5.97 19.47 -0.73
N GLU A 47 -4.98 19.60 0.17
CA GLU A 47 -4.07 18.52 0.54
C GLU A 47 -4.79 17.37 1.22
N ALA A 48 -5.71 17.65 2.15
CA ALA A 48 -6.51 16.64 2.82
C ALA A 48 -7.33 15.79 1.82
N VAL A 49 -8.09 16.45 0.93
CA VAL A 49 -8.88 15.74 -0.11
C VAL A 49 -7.97 15.01 -1.11
N CYS A 50 -6.79 15.56 -1.41
CA CYS A 50 -5.81 14.87 -2.25
C CYS A 50 -5.31 13.58 -1.60
N ILE A 51 -4.94 13.61 -0.32
CA ILE A 51 -4.46 12.44 0.44
C ILE A 51 -5.51 11.34 0.44
N ASP A 52 -6.78 11.67 0.72
CA ASP A 52 -7.89 10.70 0.70
C ASP A 52 -8.01 10.00 -0.66
N ARG A 53 -8.00 10.80 -1.74
CA ARG A 53 -8.05 10.28 -3.12
C ARG A 53 -6.81 9.48 -3.47
N CYS A 54 -5.65 9.89 -2.98
CA CYS A 54 -4.39 9.22 -3.22
C CYS A 54 -4.37 7.83 -2.57
N ALA A 55 -4.75 7.73 -1.29
CA ALA A 55 -4.82 6.47 -0.57
C ALA A 55 -5.78 5.49 -1.25
N ALA A 56 -6.97 5.96 -1.64
CA ALA A 56 -7.95 5.14 -2.36
C ALA A 56 -7.37 4.58 -3.68
N LYS A 57 -6.75 5.44 -4.50
CA LYS A 57 -6.13 5.03 -5.76
C LYS A 57 -4.91 4.13 -5.56
N PHE A 58 -4.12 4.36 -4.51
CA PHE A 58 -2.97 3.52 -4.18
C PHE A 58 -3.42 2.09 -3.88
N MET A 59 -4.46 1.93 -3.05
CA MET A 59 -5.00 0.62 -2.70
C MET A 59 -5.62 -0.09 -3.91
N GLU A 60 -6.31 0.64 -4.78
CA GLU A 60 -6.80 0.11 -6.06
C GLU A 60 -5.63 -0.40 -6.92
N ALA A 61 -4.61 0.42 -7.15
CA ALA A 61 -3.42 0.05 -7.92
C ALA A 61 -2.67 -1.14 -7.30
N TYR A 62 -2.52 -1.15 -5.97
CA TYR A 62 -1.90 -2.25 -5.23
C TYR A 62 -2.67 -3.57 -5.43
N SER A 63 -4.00 -3.54 -5.30
CA SER A 63 -4.88 -4.70 -5.53
C SER A 63 -4.74 -5.25 -6.96
N HIS A 64 -4.74 -4.37 -7.96
CA HIS A 64 -4.52 -4.77 -9.36
C HIS A 64 -3.14 -5.38 -9.58
N THR A 65 -2.11 -4.83 -8.95
CA THR A 65 -0.73 -5.34 -9.04
C THR A 65 -0.62 -6.73 -8.44
N VAL A 66 -1.16 -6.94 -7.24
CA VAL A 66 -1.17 -8.25 -6.56
C VAL A 66 -1.93 -9.30 -7.38
N LYS A 67 -3.10 -8.95 -7.93
CA LYS A 67 -3.86 -9.86 -8.82
C LYS A 67 -3.04 -10.25 -10.05
N THR A 68 -2.43 -9.26 -10.70
CA THR A 68 -1.61 -9.49 -11.90
C THR A 68 -0.42 -10.40 -11.59
N LEU A 69 0.32 -10.13 -10.52
CA LEU A 69 1.44 -10.97 -10.08
C LEU A 69 1.01 -12.40 -9.74
N GLY A 70 -0.16 -12.55 -9.11
CA GLY A 70 -0.75 -13.86 -8.84
C GLY A 70 -1.04 -14.64 -10.14
N SER A 71 -1.60 -13.97 -11.15
CA SER A 71 -1.85 -14.57 -12.47
C SER A 71 -0.56 -14.89 -13.24
N MET A 72 0.51 -14.13 -13.05
CA MET A 72 1.81 -14.38 -13.69
C MET A 72 2.52 -15.63 -13.15
N ASN A 73 2.33 -15.95 -11.86
CA ASN A 73 2.88 -17.16 -11.25
C ASN A 73 2.09 -18.44 -11.59
N ASN A 74 0.95 -18.32 -12.27
CA ASN A 74 0.15 -19.47 -12.72
C ASN A 74 -0.47 -19.18 -14.11
N PRO A 75 0.20 -19.53 -15.22
CA PRO A 75 -0.16 -19.12 -16.59
C PRO A 75 -1.50 -19.65 -17.14
N GLY A 76 -2.34 -20.29 -16.30
CA GLY A 76 -3.66 -20.82 -16.66
C GLY A 76 -4.85 -19.94 -16.26
N ILE A 77 -4.65 -18.80 -15.59
CA ILE A 77 -5.76 -17.92 -15.17
C ILE A 77 -5.84 -16.71 -16.10
N ASN A 78 -6.82 -16.74 -17.00
CA ASN A 78 -7.21 -15.60 -17.84
C ASN A 78 -7.64 -14.43 -16.93
N PRO A 79 -7.06 -13.23 -17.05
CA PRO A 79 -7.61 -12.04 -16.44
C PRO A 79 -8.82 -11.61 -17.26
N GLN A 80 -10.02 -11.83 -16.73
CA GLN A 80 -11.23 -11.13 -17.18
C GLN A 80 -11.32 -9.78 -16.48
#